data_AF-A0A0B2RQ72-F1
#
_entry.id   AF-A0A0B2RQ72-F1
#
_cell.length_a   1.000
_cell.length_b   1.000
_cell.length_c   1.000
_cell.angle_alpha   90.00
_cell.angle_beta   90.00
_cell.angle_gamma   90.00
#
_symmetry.space_group_name_H-M   'P 1'
#
loop_
_entity.id
_entity.type
_entity.pdbx_description
1 polymer ?
#
loop_
_entity_poly.entity_id
_entity_poly.type
_entity_poly.pdbx_seq_one_letter_code
_entity_poly.pdbx_strand_id
1 'polypeptide(L)' 'FLSKDNDPWLWHRRIAHVNMEHLNKLISKDLVIGLLKLKFEKDRLCDACQKGKQVRVSFKSKNIVSTTQPLQLLHMDLFG' A
#
# COMPACT_ATOMS: atom_id res chain seq x y z
N PHE A 1 27.69 14.21 16.74
CA PHE A 1 27.09 12.96 16.26
C PHE A 1 25.56 13.10 16.30
N LEU A 2 24.96 13.68 15.27
CA LEU A 2 23.49 13.69 15.14
C LEU A 2 23.05 12.24 14.91
N SER A 3 22.21 11.71 15.80
CA SER A 3 21.75 10.32 15.75
C SER A 3 21.05 10.03 14.41
N LYS A 4 21.24 8.82 13.88
CA LYS A 4 20.58 8.32 12.67
C LYS A 4 19.04 8.29 12.75
N ASP A 5 18.47 8.65 13.89
CA ASP A 5 17.02 8.62 14.16
C ASP A 5 16.27 9.86 13.63
N ASN A 6 16.96 10.86 13.10
CA ASN A 6 16.33 12.02 12.43
C ASN A 6 15.98 11.79 10.96
N ASP A 7 16.05 10.56 10.44
CA ASP A 7 15.62 10.22 9.07
C ASP A 7 14.11 9.91 9.03
N PRO A 8 13.26 10.75 8.40
CA PRO A 8 11.83 10.48 8.26
C PRO A 8 11.53 9.15 7.56
N TRP A 9 12.40 8.72 6.64
CA TRP A 9 12.24 7.46 5.92
C TRP A 9 12.59 6.23 6.75
N LEU A 10 13.42 6.38 7.78
CA LEU A 10 13.62 5.33 8.77
C LEU A 10 12.35 5.12 9.59
N TRP A 11 11.72 6.22 10.04
CA TRP A 11 10.45 6.17 10.78
C TRP A 11 9.29 5.64 9.96
N HIS A 12 9.20 6.02 8.68
CA HIS A 12 8.26 5.41 7.73
C HIS A 12 8.36 3.88 7.72
N ARG A 13 9.59 3.33 7.70
CA ARG A 13 9.82 1.88 7.72
C ARG A 13 9.51 1.26 9.09
N ARG A 14 9.92 1.90 10.19
CA ARG A 14 9.67 1.43 11.57
C ARG A 14 8.18 1.34 11.89
N ILE A 15 7.37 2.29 11.41
CA ILE A 15 5.92 2.33 11.62
C ILE A 15 5.22 1.73 10.39
N ALA A 16 5.63 0.51 10.00
CA ALA A 16 4.93 -0.31 9.02
C ALA A 16 4.52 0.40 7.72
N HIS A 17 5.38 1.26 7.17
CA HIS A 17 5.16 1.93 5.90
C HIS A 17 3.92 2.85 5.83
N VAL A 18 3.58 3.49 6.95
CA VAL A 18 2.53 4.53 7.02
C VAL A 18 2.87 5.71 6.11
N ASN A 19 1.86 6.32 5.48
CA ASN A 19 2.02 7.47 4.61
C ASN A 19 2.68 8.65 5.36
N MET A 20 3.63 9.34 4.74
CA MET A 20 4.30 10.53 5.29
C MET A 20 3.30 11.59 5.78
N GLU A 21 2.23 11.84 5.03
CA GLU A 21 1.20 12.80 5.46
C GLU A 21 0.46 12.32 6.72
N HIS A 22 0.25 11.01 6.85
CA HIS A 22 -0.34 10.45 8.07
C HIS A 22 0.62 10.55 9.26
N LEU A 23 1.92 10.36 9.06
CA LEU A 23 2.92 10.59 10.11
C LEU A 23 2.90 12.04 10.60
N ASN A 24 2.80 13.02 9.69
CA ASN A 24 2.61 14.43 10.08
C ASN A 24 1.33 14.64 10.89
N LYS A 25 0.21 14.00 10.51
CA LYS A 25 -1.07 14.10 11.25
C LYS A 25 -0.98 13.46 12.64
N LEU A 26 -0.23 12.38 12.79
CA LEU A 26 -0.02 11.73 14.09
C LEU A 26 0.75 12.65 15.03
N ILE A 27 1.79 13.33 14.53
CA ILE A 27 2.60 14.27 15.31
C ILE A 27 1.83 15.54 15.65
N SER A 28 1.12 16.13 14.67
CA SER A 28 0.40 17.38 14.89
C SER A 28 -0.74 17.26 15.90
N LYS A 29 -1.28 16.04 16.07
CA LYS A 29 -2.32 15.71 17.03
C LYS A 29 -1.82 15.01 18.29
N ASP A 30 -0.50 14.86 18.45
CA ASP A 30 0.15 14.19 19.58
C ASP A 30 -0.41 12.78 19.87
N LEU A 31 -0.72 12.02 18.81
CA LEU A 31 -1.42 10.73 18.91
C LEU A 31 -0.48 9.54 19.21
N VAL A 32 0.83 9.75 19.20
CA VAL A 32 1.83 8.68 19.35
C VAL A 32 2.96 9.16 20.25
N ILE A 33 3.21 8.43 21.33
CA ILE A 33 4.33 8.68 22.25
C ILE A 33 5.62 8.16 21.61
N GLY A 34 6.69 8.96 21.66
CA GLY A 34 8.03 8.55 21.23
C GLY A 34 8.32 8.72 19.73
N LEU A 35 7.36 9.18 18.92
CA LEU A 35 7.62 9.60 17.56
C LEU A 35 8.28 10.99 17.57
N LEU A 36 9.43 11.13 16.90
CA LEU A 36 10.09 12.44 16.83
C LEU A 36 9.22 13.45 16.08
N LYS A 37 9.22 14.70 16.57
CA LYS A 37 8.54 15.85 15.96
C LYS A 37 9.29 16.35 14.70
N LEU A 38 9.47 15.47 13.73
CA LEU A 38 10.08 15.75 12.44
C LEU A 38 9.01 16.14 11.42
N LYS A 39 9.43 16.83 10.36
CA LYS A 39 8.61 17.04 9.17
C LYS A 39 8.78 15.84 8.24
N PHE A 40 7.69 15.15 7.92
CA PHE A 40 7.69 14.00 7.00
C PHE A 40 7.32 14.47 5.60
N GLU A 41 8.30 14.58 4.71
CA GLU A 41 8.08 14.94 3.31
C GLU A 41 8.19 13.70 2.41
N LYS A 42 7.37 13.66 1.35
CA LYS A 42 7.42 12.60 0.34
C LYS A 42 8.28 13.07 -0.83
N ASP A 43 9.58 13.13 -0.60
CA ASP A 43 10.62 13.55 -1.56
C ASP A 43 11.06 12.41 -2.52
N ARG A 44 10.72 11.16 -2.18
CA ARG A 44 11.00 9.97 -3.01
C ARG A 44 9.90 8.92 -2.93
N LEU A 45 10.02 7.90 -3.78
CA LEU A 45 9.16 6.72 -3.76
C LEU A 45 9.75 5.64 -2.86
N CYS A 46 8.87 4.78 -2.34
CA CYS A 46 9.25 3.60 -1.58
C CYS A 46 8.81 2.36 -2.36
N ASP A 47 9.78 1.59 -2.85
CA ASP A 47 9.54 0.43 -3.70
C ASP A 47 8.65 -0.62 -3.03
N ALA A 48 8.84 -0.84 -1.72
CA ALA A 48 8.02 -1.75 -0.94
C ALA A 48 6.56 -1.28 -0.87
N CYS A 49 6.33 0.03 -0.66
CA CYS A 49 5.00 0.61 -0.70
C CYS A 49 4.36 0.48 -2.09
N GLN A 50 5.12 0.76 -3.15
CA GLN A 50 4.59 0.69 -4.51
C GLN A 50 4.15 -0.73 -4.85
N LYS A 51 5.01 -1.72 -4.60
CA LYS A 51 4.69 -3.13 -4.86
C LYS A 51 3.56 -3.64 -3.95
N GLY A 52 3.59 -3.28 -2.66
CA GLY A 52 2.60 -3.76 -1.68
C GLY A 52 1.23 -3.11 -1.79
N LYS A 53 1.14 -1.88 -2.30
CA LYS A 53 -0.12 -1.14 -2.49
C LYS A 53 -0.60 -1.15 -3.95
N GLN A 54 0.10 -1.87 -4.83
CA GLN A 54 -0.32 -2.02 -6.22
C GLN A 54 -1.60 -2.85 -6.28
N VAL A 55 -2.64 -2.28 -6.87
CA VAL A 55 -3.89 -2.98 -7.14
C VAL A 55 -3.87 -3.49 -8.58
N ARG A 56 -4.33 -4.73 -8.79
CA ARG A 56 -4.51 -5.27 -10.15
C ARG A 56 -5.55 -4.45 -10.89
N VAL A 57 -5.27 -4.12 -12.15
CA VAL A 57 -6.29 -3.50 -13.01
C VAL A 57 -7.52 -4.40 -13.12
N SER A 58 -8.70 -3.80 -13.09
CA SER A 58 -9.95 -4.53 -13.29
C SER A 58 -9.93 -5.28 -14.61
N PHE A 59 -10.47 -6.49 -14.61
CA PHE A 59 -10.69 -7.23 -15.85
C PHE A 59 -11.69 -6.46 -16.74
N LYS A 60 -11.52 -6.57 -18.06
CA LYS A 60 -12.49 -6.02 -19.00
C LYS A 60 -13.83 -6.73 -18.80
N SER A 61 -14.92 -5.97 -18.81
CA SER A 61 -16.26 -6.57 -18.81
C SER A 61 -16.44 -7.43 -20.05
N LYS A 62 -17.01 -8.62 -19.85
CA LYS A 62 -17.31 -9.55 -20.93
C LYS A 62 -18.81 -9.55 -21.18
N ASN A 63 -19.24 -8.71 -22.12
CA ASN A 63 -20.65 -8.56 -22.48
C ASN A 63 -21.09 -9.54 -23.58
N ILE A 64 -20.19 -10.42 -24.03
CA ILE A 64 -20.44 -11.36 -25.12
C ILE A 64 -20.14 -12.78 -24.63
N VAL A 65 -21.06 -13.69 -24.93
CA VAL A 65 -20.87 -15.13 -24.70
C VAL A 65 -19.78 -15.64 -25.64
N SER A 66 -18.73 -16.25 -25.11
CA SER A 66 -17.61 -16.77 -25.91
C SER A 66 -17.78 -18.23 -26.33
N THR A 67 -18.92 -18.84 -26.04
CA THR A 67 -19.24 -20.23 -26.35
C THR A 67 -20.31 -20.28 -27.43
N THR A 68 -20.10 -21.12 -28.43
CA THR A 68 -21.00 -21.36 -29.56
C THR A 68 -21.75 -22.68 -29.44
N GLN A 69 -21.28 -23.61 -28.60
CA GLN A 69 -21.89 -24.94 -28.41
C GLN A 69 -22.03 -25.31 -26.92
N PRO A 70 -22.99 -26.19 -26.56
CA PRO A 70 -23.08 -26.75 -25.22
C PRO A 70 -21.77 -27.40 -24.77
N LEU A 71 -21.44 -27.27 -23.48
CA LEU A 71 -20.26 -27.87 -22.84
C LEU A 71 -18.89 -27.38 -23.34
N GLN A 72 -18.82 -26.32 -24.16
CA GLN A 72 -17.54 -25.78 -24.66
C GLN A 72 -16.68 -25.11 -23.58
N LEU A 73 -17.30 -24.60 -22.51
CA LEU A 73 -16.59 -24.04 -21.36
C LEU A 73 -17.30 -24.48 -20.08
N LEU A 74 -16.57 -25.21 -19.24
CA LEU A 74 -17.03 -25.64 -17.93
C LEU A 74 -16.13 -25.00 -16.87
N HIS A 75 -16.73 -24.20 -15.98
CA HIS A 75 -16.04 -23.69 -14.81
C HIS A 75 -16.36 -24.60 -13.63
N MET A 76 -15.36 -25.28 -13.11
CA MET A 76 -15.47 -26.13 -11.92
C MET A 76 -14.60 -25.52 -10.84
N ASP A 77 -15.17 -25.35 -9.65
CA ASP A 77 -14.44 -24.89 -8.47
C ASP A 77 -14.37 -26.03 -7.46
N LEU A 78 -13.24 -26.10 -6.75
CA LEU A 78 -13.05 -27.05 -5.65
C LEU A 78 -13.26 -26.27 -4.35
N PHE A 79 -14.30 -26.66 -3.61
CA PHE A 79 -14.50 -26.13 -2.26
C PHE A 79 -13.82 -27.05 -1.24
N GLY A 80 -13.24 -26.44 -0.20
CA GLY A 80 -12.59 -27.11 0.93
C GLY A 80 -12.42 -26.14 2.10
#